data_AF-A0A2M8M9R8-F1
#
_entry.id   AF-A0A2M8M9R8-F1
#
_cell.length_a   1.000
_cell.length_b   1.000
_cell.length_c   1.000
_cell.angle_alpha   90.00
_cell.angle_beta   90.00
_cell.angle_gamma   90.00
#
_symmetry.space_group_name_H-M   'P 1'
#
loop_
_entity.id
_entity.type
_entity.pdbx_description
1 polymer ?
#
loop_
_entity_poly.entity_id
_entity_poly.type
_entity_poly.pdbx_seq_one_letter_code
_entity_poly.pdbx_strand_id
1 'polypeptide(L)'
;MTKILKSALLLLCTVCFFTACSDDNDENPTVKTPTTFHLNTPALAANGVYDLANSKTIELTCSQPDYGYPAVTKYAVEVATNADMSDVKSMATTFTTAKMEVNATELASLLTDLHVAKGMKEEQFPITAPVYIRVKAVQTTADGHEIEGTSITSNVITLNKVYLVFSLPPVKTPEKLFLVGNFNKWSWDNALEMTPVHSSPHIFWHLVYIDGQGESAGIKFNSEKAWNGNDIGFDKIKINPASEKGSDIISVKGNIGSSKAGWYLMIVECTVEGRDVKYNVSFNNPNVYLQGLCTASAGWDLIPENLFTVPATADGEFVSPAIGNAVSGGPSGGDPGVRICVKIPDMDWWRSEFIVYDKKIAYRGTGGDQTPRVAGAVGQKVYLNFTNETGEIK
;
A
#
# COMPACT_ATOMS: atom_id res chain seq x y z
N MET A 1 -19.43 4.01 -69.65
CA MET A 1 -20.33 3.50 -68.58
C MET A 1 -19.72 2.41 -67.69
N THR A 2 -18.54 1.85 -67.98
CA THR A 2 -18.00 0.66 -67.27
C THR A 2 -17.01 0.92 -66.12
N LYS A 3 -16.50 2.16 -65.95
CA LYS A 3 -15.58 2.50 -64.84
C LYS A 3 -16.28 3.07 -63.60
N ILE A 4 -17.44 3.71 -63.75
CA ILE A 4 -18.21 4.29 -62.64
C ILE A 4 -18.87 3.17 -61.80
N LEU A 5 -19.28 2.06 -62.43
CA LEU A 5 -19.87 0.91 -61.74
C LEU A 5 -18.86 0.14 -60.87
N LYS A 6 -17.55 0.14 -61.20
CA LYS A 6 -16.54 -0.56 -60.40
C LYS A 6 -16.12 0.21 -59.16
N SER A 7 -16.07 1.55 -59.24
CA SER A 7 -15.78 2.41 -58.08
C SER A 7 -16.98 2.54 -57.13
N ALA A 8 -18.22 2.50 -57.65
CA ALA A 8 -19.41 2.52 -56.80
C ALA A 8 -19.62 1.20 -56.03
N LEU A 9 -19.29 0.05 -56.63
CA LEU A 9 -19.44 -1.26 -55.99
C LEU A 9 -18.38 -1.51 -54.91
N LEU A 10 -17.15 -1.01 -55.09
CA LEU A 10 -16.07 -1.13 -54.10
C LEU A 10 -16.28 -0.19 -52.89
N LEU A 11 -16.91 0.98 -53.11
CA LEU A 11 -17.32 1.90 -52.05
C LEU A 11 -18.54 1.36 -51.26
N LEU A 12 -19.45 0.62 -51.92
CA LEU A 12 -20.57 -0.04 -51.24
C LEU A 12 -20.11 -1.23 -50.37
N CYS A 13 -19.07 -1.96 -50.79
CA CYS A 13 -18.53 -3.08 -50.00
C CYS A 13 -17.64 -2.65 -48.82
N THR A 14 -17.14 -1.40 -48.78
CA THR A 14 -16.37 -0.88 -47.64
C THR A 14 -17.27 -0.32 -46.52
N VAL A 15 -18.53 0.01 -46.81
CA VAL A 15 -19.52 0.44 -45.80
C VAL A 15 -20.09 -0.75 -45.01
N CYS A 16 -20.01 -1.98 -45.55
CA CYS A 16 -20.50 -3.19 -44.87
C CYS A 16 -19.55 -3.78 -43.82
N PHE A 17 -18.36 -3.20 -43.59
CA PHE A 17 -17.44 -3.62 -42.53
C PHE A 17 -17.45 -2.70 -41.30
N PHE A 18 -18.32 -1.68 -41.29
CA PHE A 18 -18.67 -0.90 -40.10
C PHE A 18 -20.07 -1.25 -39.60
N THR A 19 -20.45 -2.53 -39.66
CA THR A 19 -21.43 -3.05 -38.69
C THR A 19 -20.73 -3.14 -37.33
N ALA A 20 -20.35 -1.98 -36.78
CA ALA A 20 -20.27 -1.84 -35.34
C ALA A 20 -21.63 -2.29 -34.82
N CYS A 21 -21.63 -3.17 -33.82
CA CYS A 21 -22.80 -3.71 -33.15
C CYS A 21 -23.81 -2.58 -32.84
N SER A 22 -24.73 -2.32 -33.76
CA SER A 22 -25.89 -1.46 -33.54
C SER A 22 -27.08 -2.27 -33.04
N ASP A 23 -26.90 -3.59 -32.91
CA ASP A 23 -27.78 -4.43 -32.12
C ASP A 23 -27.41 -4.21 -30.65
N ASP A 24 -27.72 -3.01 -30.16
CA ASP A 24 -28.06 -2.79 -28.76
C ASP A 24 -29.40 -3.51 -28.55
N ASN A 25 -29.34 -4.84 -28.56
CA ASN A 25 -30.48 -5.65 -28.18
C ASN A 25 -30.78 -5.25 -26.74
N ASP A 26 -32.04 -4.99 -26.42
CA ASP A 26 -32.52 -4.63 -25.07
C ASP A 26 -32.18 -5.69 -23.97
N GLU A 27 -31.29 -6.64 -24.26
CA GLU A 27 -30.72 -7.68 -23.40
C GLU A 27 -29.44 -7.24 -22.67
N ASN A 28 -29.10 -5.94 -22.63
CA ASN A 28 -28.03 -5.48 -21.75
C ASN A 28 -28.39 -5.78 -20.29
N PRO A 29 -27.50 -6.43 -19.52
CA PRO A 29 -27.76 -6.72 -18.12
C PRO A 29 -27.94 -5.41 -17.34
N THR A 30 -29.16 -5.13 -16.92
CA THR A 30 -29.48 -3.99 -16.08
C THR A 30 -29.13 -4.30 -14.63
N VAL A 31 -28.41 -3.40 -13.96
CA VAL A 31 -28.18 -3.48 -12.51
C VAL A 31 -29.53 -3.51 -11.81
N LYS A 32 -29.75 -4.55 -10.99
CA LYS A 32 -30.90 -4.64 -10.10
C LYS A 32 -30.48 -4.30 -8.68
N THR A 33 -31.30 -3.50 -8.00
CA THR A 33 -31.22 -3.38 -6.55
C THR A 33 -31.66 -4.70 -5.93
N PRO A 34 -30.79 -5.42 -5.23
CA PRO A 34 -31.14 -6.69 -4.62
C PRO A 34 -32.19 -6.46 -3.52
N THR A 35 -33.13 -7.39 -3.39
CA THR A 35 -34.20 -7.34 -2.38
C THR A 35 -34.06 -8.41 -1.31
N THR A 36 -33.29 -9.46 -1.58
CA THR A 36 -33.03 -10.57 -0.66
C THR A 36 -31.54 -10.86 -0.59
N PHE A 37 -31.05 -11.12 0.62
CA PHE A 37 -29.70 -11.62 0.84
C PHE A 37 -29.71 -12.56 2.05
N HIS A 38 -29.17 -13.76 1.88
CA HIS A 38 -29.20 -14.80 2.90
C HIS A 38 -27.79 -15.24 3.30
N LEU A 39 -27.50 -15.10 4.59
CA LEU A 39 -26.32 -15.65 5.24
C LEU A 39 -26.67 -17.03 5.81
N ASN A 40 -25.94 -18.06 5.39
CA ASN A 40 -26.14 -19.42 5.86
C ASN A 40 -25.68 -19.53 7.31
N THR A 41 -26.49 -20.20 8.14
CA THR A 41 -26.11 -20.54 9.51
C THR A 41 -25.13 -21.73 9.50
N PRO A 42 -23.92 -21.60 10.05
CA PRO A 42 -22.98 -22.72 10.08
C PRO A 42 -23.48 -23.88 10.95
N ALA A 43 -23.08 -25.12 10.62
CA ALA A 43 -23.60 -26.32 11.29
C ALA A 43 -23.34 -26.36 12.82
N LEU A 44 -22.24 -25.76 13.28
CA LEU A 44 -21.89 -25.70 14.70
C LEU A 44 -22.59 -24.56 15.47
N ALA A 45 -23.33 -23.68 14.78
CA ALA A 45 -23.92 -22.47 15.37
C ALA A 45 -24.83 -22.76 16.57
N ALA A 46 -25.62 -23.83 16.50
CA ALA A 46 -26.58 -24.18 17.54
C ALA A 46 -25.95 -24.87 18.75
N ASN A 47 -25.06 -25.85 18.50
CA ASN A 47 -24.64 -26.84 19.51
C ASN A 47 -23.12 -26.90 19.74
N GLY A 48 -22.32 -26.39 18.81
CA GLY A 48 -20.86 -26.34 18.92
C GLY A 48 -20.39 -25.14 19.73
N VAL A 49 -19.10 -25.14 20.07
CA VAL A 49 -18.41 -24.00 20.69
C VAL A 49 -17.44 -23.44 19.66
N TYR A 50 -17.54 -22.15 19.39
CA TYR A 50 -16.58 -21.40 18.60
C TYR A 50 -15.50 -20.89 19.55
N ASP A 51 -14.40 -21.65 19.65
CA ASP A 51 -13.25 -21.27 20.44
C ASP A 51 -12.34 -20.32 19.66
N LEU A 52 -12.49 -19.02 19.91
CA LEU A 52 -11.70 -18.01 19.20
C LEU A 52 -10.22 -17.99 19.63
N ALA A 53 -9.91 -18.54 20.80
CA ALA A 53 -8.53 -18.58 21.29
C ALA A 53 -7.70 -19.61 20.53
N ASN A 54 -8.33 -20.71 20.08
CA ASN A 54 -7.65 -21.82 19.39
C ASN A 54 -8.03 -21.96 17.91
N SER A 55 -8.98 -21.16 17.40
CA SER A 55 -9.34 -21.13 15.98
C SER A 55 -8.48 -20.13 15.21
N LYS A 56 -8.18 -20.44 13.94
CA LYS A 56 -7.58 -19.46 13.01
C LYS A 56 -8.67 -18.63 12.32
N THR A 57 -9.70 -19.30 11.83
CA THR A 57 -10.79 -18.68 11.08
C THR A 57 -12.14 -19.28 11.45
N ILE A 58 -13.22 -18.54 11.17
CA ILE A 58 -14.60 -19.02 11.12
C ILE A 58 -15.08 -18.90 9.69
N GLU A 59 -15.59 -19.99 9.12
CA GLU A 59 -16.16 -19.97 7.78
C GLU A 59 -17.63 -19.50 7.83
N LEU A 60 -17.92 -18.42 7.09
CA LEU A 60 -19.27 -17.97 6.79
C LEU A 60 -19.52 -18.14 5.30
N THR A 61 -20.74 -18.52 4.93
CA THR A 61 -21.13 -18.70 3.52
C THR A 61 -22.47 -18.03 3.23
N CYS A 62 -22.60 -17.51 2.02
CA CYS A 62 -23.84 -16.95 1.51
C CYS A 62 -23.94 -17.23 0.01
N SER A 63 -25.07 -16.88 -0.59
CA SER A 63 -25.15 -16.70 -2.05
C SER A 63 -25.04 -15.21 -2.36
N GLN A 64 -24.40 -14.86 -3.49
CA GLN A 64 -24.35 -13.48 -3.95
C GLN A 64 -25.78 -12.91 -4.07
N PRO A 65 -26.03 -11.67 -3.60
CA PRO A 65 -27.32 -11.01 -3.86
C PRO A 65 -27.61 -10.95 -5.36
N ASP A 66 -28.88 -11.10 -5.74
CA ASP A 66 -29.27 -11.02 -7.14
C ASP A 66 -29.20 -9.58 -7.66
N TYR A 67 -28.09 -9.24 -8.32
CA TYR A 67 -27.89 -7.98 -9.02
C TYR A 67 -28.41 -8.00 -10.46
N GLY A 68 -29.06 -9.10 -10.87
CA GLY A 68 -29.48 -9.36 -12.26
C GLY A 68 -28.43 -10.11 -13.10
N TYR A 69 -27.21 -10.26 -12.59
CA TYR A 69 -26.08 -10.94 -13.22
C TYR A 69 -24.96 -11.20 -12.18
N PRO A 70 -23.98 -12.07 -12.48
CA PRO A 70 -22.80 -12.25 -11.62
C PRO A 70 -21.97 -10.97 -11.53
N ALA A 71 -21.85 -10.40 -10.33
CA ALA A 71 -21.18 -9.11 -10.11
C ALA A 71 -19.89 -9.24 -9.29
N VAL A 72 -19.01 -8.25 -9.35
CA VAL A 72 -17.99 -8.10 -8.30
C VAL A 72 -18.69 -7.53 -7.06
N THR A 73 -18.56 -8.21 -5.92
CA THR A 73 -19.30 -7.85 -4.70
C THR A 73 -18.36 -7.80 -3.53
N LYS A 74 -18.42 -6.71 -2.79
CA LYS A 74 -17.75 -6.57 -1.50
C LYS A 74 -18.70 -7.02 -0.39
N TYR A 75 -18.21 -7.88 0.49
CA TYR A 75 -18.90 -8.38 1.67
C TYR A 75 -18.18 -7.85 2.92
N ALA A 76 -18.93 -7.18 3.79
CA ALA A 76 -18.49 -6.73 5.12
C ALA A 76 -19.24 -7.50 6.19
N VAL A 77 -18.52 -8.18 7.07
CA VAL A 77 -19.10 -8.92 8.20
C VAL A 77 -19.38 -7.95 9.33
N GLU A 78 -20.61 -7.96 9.83
CA GLU A 78 -21.06 -7.14 10.94
C GLU A 78 -21.45 -8.04 12.12
N VAL A 79 -20.95 -7.71 13.31
CA VAL A 79 -21.13 -8.51 14.52
C VAL A 79 -21.69 -7.67 15.66
N ALA A 80 -22.46 -8.31 16.52
CA ALA A 80 -23.10 -7.69 17.68
C ALA A 80 -23.15 -8.67 18.85
N THR A 81 -23.30 -8.14 20.07
CA THR A 81 -23.53 -8.96 21.26
C THR A 81 -24.99 -8.88 21.74
N ASN A 82 -25.81 -8.00 21.14
CA ASN A 82 -27.26 -7.98 21.31
C ASN A 82 -27.98 -8.59 20.10
N ALA A 83 -29.07 -9.34 20.36
CA ALA A 83 -29.85 -10.02 19.33
C ALA A 83 -30.51 -9.08 18.31
N ASP A 84 -30.81 -7.84 18.73
CA ASP A 84 -31.40 -6.80 17.90
C ASP A 84 -30.36 -6.03 17.07
N MET A 85 -29.07 -6.41 17.16
CA MET A 85 -27.95 -5.75 16.50
C MET A 85 -27.77 -4.28 16.90
N SER A 86 -28.31 -3.85 18.05
CA SER A 86 -28.22 -2.46 18.53
C SER A 86 -26.79 -1.98 18.80
N ASP A 87 -25.87 -2.92 19.08
CA ASP A 87 -24.45 -2.67 19.33
C ASP A 87 -23.57 -3.19 18.18
N VAL A 88 -24.11 -3.24 16.96
CA VAL A 88 -23.39 -3.75 15.79
C VAL A 88 -22.09 -2.97 15.51
N LYS A 89 -21.02 -3.71 15.19
CA LYS A 89 -19.80 -3.18 14.59
C LYS A 89 -19.42 -3.99 13.36
N SER A 90 -18.90 -3.29 12.35
CA SER A 90 -18.29 -3.93 11.18
C SER A 90 -16.88 -4.41 11.51
N MET A 91 -16.53 -5.59 11.01
CA MET A 91 -15.14 -6.01 10.89
C MET A 91 -14.41 -5.11 9.89
N ALA A 92 -13.08 -4.99 10.05
CA ALA A 92 -12.23 -4.22 9.15
C ALA A 92 -11.90 -5.00 7.87
N THR A 93 -11.75 -6.33 7.99
CA THR A 93 -11.53 -7.20 6.83
C THR A 93 -12.82 -7.35 6.01
N THR A 94 -12.71 -7.05 4.71
CA THR A 94 -13.79 -7.28 3.73
C THR A 94 -13.43 -8.40 2.77
N PHE A 95 -14.43 -9.02 2.17
CA PHE A 95 -14.25 -10.15 1.25
C PHE A 95 -14.83 -9.84 -0.12
N THR A 96 -14.30 -10.49 -1.15
CA THR A 96 -14.85 -10.43 -2.52
C THR A 96 -15.50 -11.74 -2.95
N THR A 97 -15.53 -12.73 -2.05
CA THR A 97 -16.10 -14.06 -2.27
C THR A 97 -17.23 -14.34 -1.29
N ALA A 98 -18.26 -15.07 -1.75
CA ALA A 98 -19.42 -15.43 -0.93
C ALA A 98 -19.11 -16.50 0.14
N LYS A 99 -17.90 -17.05 0.11
CA LYS A 99 -17.27 -17.82 1.20
C LYS A 99 -16.25 -16.91 1.89
N MET A 100 -16.45 -16.64 3.17
CA MET A 100 -15.69 -15.70 3.97
C MET A 100 -14.99 -16.46 5.10
N GLU A 101 -13.66 -16.45 5.11
CA GLU A 101 -12.84 -17.00 6.19
C GLU A 101 -12.53 -15.88 7.19
N VAL A 102 -13.44 -15.69 8.15
CA VAL A 102 -13.35 -14.63 9.14
C VAL A 102 -12.19 -14.90 10.10
N ASN A 103 -11.27 -13.96 10.25
CA ASN A 103 -10.14 -14.09 11.17
C ASN A 103 -10.62 -14.14 12.63
N ALA A 104 -10.27 -15.20 13.35
CA ALA A 104 -10.74 -15.40 14.72
C ALA A 104 -10.18 -14.36 15.71
N THR A 105 -8.94 -13.91 15.52
CA THR A 105 -8.30 -12.87 16.37
C THR A 105 -8.95 -11.50 16.16
N GLU A 106 -9.23 -11.11 14.92
CA GLU A 106 -9.97 -9.88 14.62
C GLU A 106 -11.36 -9.92 15.26
N LEU A 107 -12.09 -11.02 15.09
CA LEU A 107 -13.40 -11.21 15.72
C LEU A 107 -13.31 -11.15 17.25
N ALA A 108 -12.34 -11.83 17.86
CA ALA A 108 -12.14 -11.82 19.30
C ALA A 108 -11.89 -10.41 19.84
N SER A 109 -11.05 -9.63 19.17
CA SER A 109 -10.78 -8.25 19.57
C SER A 109 -12.00 -7.34 19.47
N LEU A 110 -12.78 -7.47 18.38
CA LEU A 110 -13.98 -6.68 18.16
C LEU A 110 -15.06 -7.00 19.20
N LEU A 111 -15.23 -8.29 19.54
CA LEU A 111 -16.15 -8.72 20.60
C LEU A 111 -15.67 -8.27 21.99
N THR A 112 -14.36 -8.31 22.26
CA THR A 112 -13.79 -7.77 23.50
C THR A 112 -14.14 -6.29 23.64
N ASP A 113 -13.93 -5.49 22.60
CA ASP A 113 -14.30 -4.06 22.59
C ASP A 113 -15.80 -3.84 22.86
N LEU A 114 -16.67 -4.67 22.29
CA LEU A 114 -18.12 -4.58 22.52
C LEU A 114 -18.49 -4.89 23.98
N HIS A 115 -17.86 -5.89 24.59
CA HIS A 115 -18.09 -6.24 25.99
C HIS A 115 -17.49 -5.19 26.96
N VAL A 116 -16.29 -4.68 26.67
CA VAL A 116 -15.66 -3.61 27.47
C VAL A 116 -16.47 -2.31 27.38
N ALA A 117 -17.02 -1.97 26.22
CA ALA A 117 -17.91 -0.82 26.06
C ALA A 117 -19.20 -0.94 26.90
N LYS A 118 -19.59 -2.17 27.27
CA LYS A 118 -20.71 -2.46 28.20
C LYS A 118 -20.28 -2.53 29.67
N GLY A 119 -19.03 -2.17 29.98
CA GLY A 119 -18.48 -2.10 31.33
C GLY A 119 -17.81 -3.38 31.83
N MET A 120 -17.61 -4.39 30.97
CA MET A 120 -16.87 -5.59 31.33
C MET A 120 -15.38 -5.29 31.49
N LYS A 121 -14.73 -5.91 32.49
CA LYS A 121 -13.29 -5.81 32.74
C LYS A 121 -12.56 -7.08 32.32
N GLU A 122 -11.25 -6.98 32.11
CA GLU A 122 -10.40 -8.10 31.67
C GLU A 122 -10.50 -9.34 32.57
N GLU A 123 -10.63 -9.17 33.89
CA GLU A 123 -10.69 -10.29 34.84
C GLU A 123 -11.99 -11.10 34.75
N GLN A 124 -12.98 -10.62 34.00
CA GLN A 124 -14.24 -11.31 33.75
C GLN A 124 -14.16 -12.28 32.56
N PHE A 125 -13.05 -12.28 31.83
CA PHE A 125 -12.75 -13.23 30.76
C PHE A 125 -12.01 -14.46 31.34
N PRO A 126 -12.12 -15.65 30.71
CA PRO A 126 -12.88 -15.92 29.49
C PRO A 126 -14.39 -15.98 29.73
N ILE A 127 -15.16 -15.62 28.71
CA ILE A 127 -16.62 -15.76 28.69
C ILE A 127 -17.05 -16.74 27.60
N THR A 128 -18.25 -17.28 27.74
CA THR A 128 -18.94 -17.97 26.64
C THR A 128 -20.32 -17.34 26.47
N ALA A 129 -20.54 -16.72 25.31
CA ALA A 129 -21.74 -15.92 25.06
C ALA A 129 -22.22 -16.11 23.60
N PRO A 130 -23.50 -15.83 23.32
CA PRO A 130 -23.99 -15.77 21.95
C PRO A 130 -23.42 -14.55 21.21
N VAL A 131 -23.12 -14.73 19.93
CA VAL A 131 -22.72 -13.66 19.01
C VAL A 131 -23.67 -13.64 17.83
N TYR A 132 -24.11 -12.44 17.45
CA TYR A 132 -25.04 -12.21 16.36
C TYR A 132 -24.29 -11.63 15.17
N ILE A 133 -24.49 -12.21 14.00
CA ILE A 133 -23.72 -11.89 12.79
C ILE A 133 -24.69 -11.62 11.65
N ARG A 134 -24.41 -10.57 10.88
CA ARG A 134 -24.98 -10.38 9.54
C ARG A 134 -23.88 -9.95 8.59
N VAL A 135 -24.15 -9.98 7.30
CA VAL A 135 -23.22 -9.51 6.27
C VAL A 135 -23.89 -8.38 5.48
N LYS A 136 -23.14 -7.32 5.22
CA LYS A 136 -23.50 -6.28 4.26
C LYS A 136 -22.80 -6.58 2.94
N ALA A 137 -23.56 -6.69 1.86
CA ALA A 137 -23.06 -6.86 0.52
C ALA A 137 -23.31 -5.60 -0.31
N VAL A 138 -22.36 -5.23 -1.16
CA VAL A 138 -22.48 -4.11 -2.09
C VAL A 138 -21.75 -4.43 -3.38
N GLN A 139 -22.34 -4.10 -4.53
CA GLN A 139 -21.66 -4.26 -5.81
C GLN A 139 -20.52 -3.25 -5.90
N THR A 140 -19.38 -3.69 -6.44
CA THR A 140 -18.27 -2.80 -6.76
C THR A 140 -17.91 -2.88 -8.23
N THR A 141 -17.35 -1.78 -8.75
CA THR A 141 -16.66 -1.76 -10.04
C THR A 141 -15.35 -2.57 -9.97
N ALA A 142 -14.72 -2.80 -11.13
CA ALA A 142 -13.45 -3.52 -11.21
C ALA A 142 -12.29 -2.83 -10.46
N ASP A 143 -12.37 -1.50 -10.30
CA ASP A 143 -11.43 -0.67 -9.55
C ASP A 143 -11.88 -0.42 -8.08
N GLY A 144 -12.94 -1.09 -7.62
CA GLY A 144 -13.31 -1.17 -6.21
C GLY A 144 -14.27 -0.09 -5.70
N HIS A 145 -14.83 0.75 -6.57
CA HIS A 145 -15.83 1.75 -6.19
C HIS A 145 -17.20 1.09 -5.96
N GLU A 146 -17.89 1.44 -4.87
CA GLU A 146 -19.23 0.95 -4.58
C GLU A 146 -20.27 1.54 -5.55
N ILE A 147 -21.23 0.72 -5.97
CA ILE A 147 -22.34 1.15 -6.83
C ILE A 147 -23.54 1.51 -5.97
N GLU A 148 -23.99 2.76 -6.09
CA GLU A 148 -25.15 3.27 -5.36
C GLU A 148 -26.41 2.43 -5.63
N GLY A 149 -27.24 2.23 -4.60
CA GLY A 149 -28.49 1.46 -4.73
C GLY A 149 -28.33 -0.06 -4.78
N THR A 150 -27.11 -0.59 -4.64
CA THR A 150 -26.85 -2.04 -4.66
C THR A 150 -26.59 -2.64 -3.28
N SER A 151 -26.45 -1.82 -2.24
CA SER A 151 -26.16 -2.28 -0.89
C SER A 151 -27.35 -3.02 -0.26
N ILE A 152 -27.12 -4.20 0.32
CA ILE A 152 -28.11 -4.98 1.07
C ILE A 152 -27.48 -5.71 2.27
N THR A 153 -28.23 -5.87 3.36
CA THR A 153 -27.83 -6.65 4.53
C THR A 153 -28.54 -8.00 4.57
N SER A 154 -27.85 -9.04 5.03
CA SER A 154 -28.43 -10.38 5.19
C SER A 154 -29.38 -10.47 6.38
N ASN A 155 -30.03 -11.63 6.53
CA ASN A 155 -30.55 -12.06 7.83
C ASN A 155 -29.44 -12.10 8.89
N VAL A 156 -29.84 -12.03 10.15
CA VAL A 156 -28.97 -12.25 11.31
C VAL A 156 -28.91 -13.76 11.60
N ILE A 157 -27.70 -14.28 11.81
CA ILE A 157 -27.46 -15.61 12.35
C ILE A 157 -26.92 -15.50 13.78
N THR A 158 -27.07 -16.55 14.57
CA THR A 158 -26.56 -16.61 15.95
C THR A 158 -25.56 -17.74 16.09
N LEU A 159 -24.36 -17.44 16.56
CA LEU A 159 -23.44 -18.43 17.09
C LEU A 159 -23.69 -18.52 18.60
N ASN A 160 -24.36 -19.58 19.08
CA ASN A 160 -24.89 -19.63 20.45
C ASN A 160 -23.80 -19.64 21.53
N LYS A 161 -22.63 -20.22 21.22
CA LYS A 161 -21.53 -20.41 22.17
C LYS A 161 -20.22 -19.98 21.53
N VAL A 162 -19.83 -18.74 21.74
CA VAL A 162 -18.50 -18.24 21.38
C VAL A 162 -17.66 -18.14 22.64
N TYR A 163 -16.60 -18.95 22.72
CA TYR A 163 -15.63 -18.88 23.81
C TYR A 163 -14.61 -17.79 23.48
N LEU A 164 -14.59 -16.76 24.33
CA LEU A 164 -13.82 -15.55 24.14
C LEU A 164 -12.90 -15.31 25.34
N VAL A 165 -11.60 -15.31 25.07
CA VAL A 165 -10.59 -14.76 25.98
C VAL A 165 -10.44 -13.26 25.71
N PHE A 166 -9.99 -12.49 26.70
CA PHE A 166 -9.70 -11.08 26.50
C PHE A 166 -8.69 -10.92 25.37
N SER A 167 -9.04 -10.12 24.36
CA SER A 167 -8.24 -9.96 23.15
C SER A 167 -8.15 -8.49 22.76
N LEU A 168 -6.92 -8.01 22.58
CA LEU A 168 -6.69 -6.65 22.10
C LEU A 168 -6.65 -6.63 20.56
N PRO A 169 -7.06 -5.52 19.91
CA PRO A 169 -7.00 -5.37 18.46
C PRO A 169 -5.63 -5.77 17.89
N PRO A 170 -5.54 -6.51 16.78
CA PRO A 170 -4.26 -6.88 16.17
C PRO A 170 -3.38 -5.64 15.94
N VAL A 171 -2.12 -5.73 16.36
CA VAL A 171 -1.14 -4.69 16.01
C VAL A 171 -0.76 -4.87 14.55
N LYS A 172 -0.77 -3.78 13.79
CA LYS A 172 -0.35 -3.74 12.39
C LYS A 172 0.96 -2.97 12.28
N THR A 173 1.72 -3.24 11.23
CA THR A 173 2.82 -2.36 10.85
C THR A 173 2.26 -1.00 10.43
N PRO A 174 3.00 0.10 10.64
CA PRO A 174 2.60 1.42 10.17
C PRO A 174 2.34 1.43 8.66
N GLU A 175 1.37 2.22 8.22
CA GLU A 175 1.11 2.47 6.79
C GLU A 175 2.02 3.57 6.22
N LYS A 176 2.52 4.45 7.10
CA LYS A 176 3.40 5.57 6.77
C LYS A 176 4.49 5.72 7.82
N LEU A 177 5.66 6.18 7.38
CA LEU A 177 6.73 6.64 8.25
C LEU A 177 7.22 8.00 7.78
N PHE A 178 7.41 8.92 8.72
CA PHE A 178 7.89 10.27 8.47
C PHE A 178 9.22 10.49 9.19
N LEU A 179 10.17 11.12 8.52
CA LEU A 179 11.50 11.45 9.02
C LEU A 179 11.59 12.94 9.38
N VAL A 180 12.18 13.22 10.52
CA VAL A 180 12.62 14.55 10.94
C VAL A 180 14.06 14.50 11.41
N GLY A 181 14.74 15.63 11.32
CA GLY A 181 16.09 15.77 11.84
C GLY A 181 16.65 17.14 11.59
N ASN A 182 17.97 17.26 11.65
CA ASN A 182 18.62 18.55 11.45
C ASN A 182 18.34 19.14 10.06
N PHE A 183 18.24 18.30 9.02
CA PHE A 183 17.99 18.71 7.63
C PHE A 183 16.70 19.51 7.44
N ASN A 184 15.67 19.28 8.27
CA ASN A 184 14.41 20.03 8.26
C ASN A 184 14.13 20.77 9.57
N LYS A 185 15.18 21.05 10.36
CA LYS A 185 15.10 21.76 11.64
C LYS A 185 14.12 21.13 12.64
N TRP A 186 14.01 19.80 12.64
CA TRP A 186 13.14 19.04 13.54
C TRP A 186 11.64 19.39 13.42
N SER A 187 11.22 19.89 12.26
CA SER A 187 9.83 20.28 11.98
C SER A 187 9.06 19.15 11.31
N TRP A 188 8.01 18.67 11.99
CA TRP A 188 7.11 17.67 11.42
C TRP A 188 6.29 18.20 10.23
N ASP A 189 6.06 19.51 10.14
CA ASP A 189 5.35 20.14 9.02
C ASP A 189 6.06 19.89 7.69
N ASN A 190 7.41 19.83 7.73
CA ASN A 190 8.29 19.59 6.59
C ASN A 190 9.00 18.23 6.69
N ALA A 191 8.38 17.24 7.35
CA ALA A 191 8.92 15.90 7.43
C ALA A 191 8.98 15.21 6.07
N LEU A 192 10.06 14.46 5.81
CA LEU A 192 10.15 13.58 4.65
C LEU A 192 9.27 12.36 4.89
N GLU A 193 8.45 11.98 3.93
CA GLU A 193 7.68 10.72 3.98
C GLU A 193 8.51 9.61 3.36
N MET A 194 8.77 8.54 4.13
CA MET A 194 9.48 7.39 3.59
C MET A 194 8.59 6.65 2.59
N THR A 195 9.18 6.15 1.52
CA THR A 195 8.45 5.45 0.46
C THR A 195 8.33 3.96 0.78
N PRO A 196 7.12 3.37 0.79
CA PRO A 196 6.97 1.93 0.90
C PRO A 196 7.50 1.22 -0.34
N VAL A 197 8.18 0.09 -0.16
CA VAL A 197 8.67 -0.73 -1.25
C VAL A 197 7.49 -1.41 -1.96
N HIS A 198 7.49 -1.40 -3.29
CA HIS A 198 6.42 -2.03 -4.07
C HIS A 198 6.27 -3.51 -3.73
N SER A 199 5.03 -3.96 -3.54
CA SER A 199 4.67 -5.33 -3.12
C SER A 199 5.21 -5.75 -1.74
N SER A 200 5.84 -4.85 -0.99
CA SER A 200 6.36 -5.08 0.36
C SER A 200 6.08 -3.85 1.25
N PRO A 201 4.80 -3.49 1.49
CA PRO A 201 4.42 -2.22 2.13
C PRO A 201 4.83 -2.07 3.61
N HIS A 202 5.36 -3.13 4.23
CA HIS A 202 5.94 -3.10 5.57
C HIS A 202 7.43 -2.69 5.58
N ILE A 203 8.02 -2.48 4.40
CA ILE A 203 9.40 -2.05 4.21
C ILE A 203 9.37 -0.65 3.59
N PHE A 204 9.97 0.32 4.25
CA PHE A 204 10.06 1.71 3.80
C PHE A 204 11.50 2.06 3.45
N TRP A 205 11.69 2.99 2.51
CA TRP A 205 13.01 3.50 2.18
C TRP A 205 12.99 5.00 1.90
N HIS A 206 14.13 5.66 2.13
CA HIS A 206 14.39 7.03 1.69
C HIS A 206 15.90 7.30 1.65
N LEU A 207 16.32 8.25 0.81
CA LEU A 207 17.67 8.83 0.88
C LEU A 207 17.65 9.94 1.92
N VAL A 208 18.51 9.88 2.92
CA VAL A 208 18.53 10.86 4.00
C VAL A 208 19.96 11.26 4.36
N TYR A 209 20.17 12.56 4.56
CA TYR A 209 21.43 13.07 5.10
C TYR A 209 21.40 12.95 6.62
N ILE A 210 22.35 12.21 7.18
CA ILE A 210 22.47 11.99 8.62
C ILE A 210 23.79 12.63 9.09
N ASP A 211 23.69 13.59 9.99
CA ASP A 211 24.84 14.23 10.64
C ASP A 211 25.15 13.60 12.02
N GLY A 212 26.27 14.02 12.60
CA GLY A 212 26.88 13.35 13.75
C GLY A 212 27.32 14.23 14.91
N GLN A 213 27.33 15.55 14.72
CA GLN A 213 27.93 16.48 15.67
C GLN A 213 27.00 17.66 15.92
N GLY A 214 26.90 18.07 17.18
CA GLY A 214 26.04 19.15 17.63
C GLY A 214 24.79 18.65 18.35
N GLU A 215 24.13 19.55 19.07
CA GLU A 215 23.01 19.20 19.95
C GLU A 215 21.73 18.80 19.21
N SER A 216 21.62 19.19 17.94
CA SER A 216 20.49 18.90 17.05
C SER A 216 20.79 17.86 15.97
N ALA A 217 21.94 17.16 16.05
CA ALA A 217 22.32 16.18 15.05
C ALA A 217 21.49 14.89 15.14
N GLY A 218 21.41 14.22 14.01
CA GLY A 218 20.69 12.99 13.77
C GLY A 218 19.28 13.20 13.24
N ILE A 219 18.58 12.08 13.20
CA ILE A 219 17.20 11.96 12.75
C ILE A 219 16.39 11.15 13.77
N LYS A 220 15.07 11.28 13.66
CA LYS A 220 14.08 10.36 14.21
C LYS A 220 13.00 10.12 13.17
N PHE A 221 12.24 9.05 13.35
CA PHE A 221 11.04 8.83 12.54
C PHE A 221 9.82 8.49 13.40
N ASN A 222 8.63 8.67 12.84
CA ASN A 222 7.37 8.36 13.50
C ASN A 222 6.31 8.01 12.45
N SER A 223 5.26 7.28 12.85
CA SER A 223 4.11 6.99 11.97
C SER A 223 3.14 8.18 11.86
N GLU A 224 3.28 9.17 12.74
CA GLU A 224 2.52 10.42 12.75
C GLU A 224 3.48 11.61 12.69
N LYS A 225 3.06 12.71 12.04
CA LYS A 225 3.81 13.97 12.01
C LYS A 225 3.68 14.74 13.34
N ALA A 226 4.07 14.12 14.45
CA ALA A 226 3.91 14.68 15.80
C ALA A 226 4.94 14.16 16.81
N TRP A 227 5.22 14.99 17.83
CA TRP A 227 5.91 14.58 19.05
C TRP A 227 4.90 14.01 20.07
N ASN A 228 4.52 12.75 19.89
CA ASN A 228 3.51 12.04 20.70
C ASN A 228 4.13 11.02 21.67
N GLY A 229 5.47 10.98 21.80
CA GLY A 229 6.21 10.01 22.61
C GLY A 229 6.45 8.66 21.91
N ASN A 230 5.83 8.44 20.74
CA ASN A 230 6.01 7.25 19.92
C ASN A 230 7.13 7.41 18.89
N ASP A 231 7.81 8.56 18.85
CA ASP A 231 8.95 8.79 17.97
C ASP A 231 10.07 7.76 18.20
N ILE A 232 10.66 7.33 17.10
CA ILE A 232 11.65 6.27 17.01
C ILE A 232 13.03 6.91 16.87
N GLY A 233 13.80 6.86 17.95
CA GLY A 233 15.21 7.20 18.02
C GLY A 233 16.09 5.94 18.02
N PHE A 234 17.39 6.13 18.30
CA PHE A 234 18.41 5.09 18.19
C PHE A 234 18.10 3.83 19.02
N ASP A 235 17.66 4.01 20.28
CA ASP A 235 17.41 2.88 21.19
C ASP A 235 16.18 2.04 20.81
N LYS A 236 15.34 2.54 19.89
CA LYS A 236 14.10 1.89 19.44
C LYS A 236 14.26 1.18 18.08
N ILE A 237 15.46 1.19 17.49
CA ILE A 237 15.76 0.45 16.26
C ILE A 237 16.72 -0.70 16.51
N LYS A 238 16.68 -1.70 15.64
CA LYS A 238 17.73 -2.70 15.49
C LYS A 238 18.46 -2.41 14.18
N ILE A 239 19.75 -2.07 14.23
CA ILE A 239 20.54 -1.92 13.01
C ILE A 239 20.72 -3.31 12.40
N ASN A 240 20.34 -3.45 11.13
CA ASN A 240 20.50 -4.69 10.39
C ASN A 240 22.00 -4.97 10.20
N PRO A 241 22.53 -6.14 10.62
CA PRO A 241 23.94 -6.49 10.44
C PRO A 241 24.42 -6.50 8.99
N ALA A 242 23.50 -6.65 8.02
CA ALA A 242 23.80 -6.60 6.58
C ALA A 242 23.93 -5.17 6.03
N SER A 243 23.75 -4.13 6.86
CA SER A 243 23.91 -2.73 6.45
C SER A 243 25.32 -2.46 5.96
N GLU A 244 25.46 -1.88 4.77
CA GLU A 244 26.79 -1.52 4.23
C GLU A 244 27.50 -0.45 5.07
N LYS A 245 26.72 0.43 5.70
CA LYS A 245 27.20 1.53 6.54
C LYS A 245 26.63 1.52 7.96
N GLY A 246 26.13 0.38 8.44
CA GLY A 246 25.51 0.29 9.77
C GLY A 246 26.46 0.65 10.92
N SER A 247 27.76 0.40 10.75
CA SER A 247 28.80 0.75 11.74
C SER A 247 29.09 2.24 11.85
N ASP A 248 28.64 3.05 10.88
CA ASP A 248 28.77 4.51 10.98
C ASP A 248 27.73 5.10 11.93
N ILE A 249 26.60 4.40 12.16
CA ILE A 249 25.45 4.91 12.90
C ILE A 249 25.68 4.84 14.41
N ILE A 250 25.39 5.93 15.11
CA ILE A 250 25.64 6.13 16.54
C ILE A 250 24.44 6.78 17.22
N SER A 251 24.33 6.63 18.55
CA SER A 251 23.38 7.39 19.35
C SER A 251 23.91 8.80 19.59
N VAL A 252 23.12 9.81 19.20
CA VAL A 252 23.40 11.22 19.49
C VAL A 252 22.27 11.74 20.37
N LYS A 253 22.45 11.69 21.70
CA LYS A 253 21.40 12.02 22.68
C LYS A 253 20.07 11.29 22.43
N GLY A 254 20.13 10.03 21.98
CA GLY A 254 18.97 9.22 21.63
C GLY A 254 18.46 9.38 20.19
N ASN A 255 18.98 10.33 19.40
CA ASN A 255 18.73 10.42 17.97
C ASN A 255 19.57 9.40 17.21
N ILE A 256 19.09 9.00 16.03
CA ILE A 256 19.86 8.21 15.08
C ILE A 256 20.83 9.17 14.38
N GLY A 257 22.09 9.21 14.80
CA GLY A 257 23.13 10.02 14.19
C GLY A 257 24.18 9.17 13.47
N SER A 258 25.17 9.82 12.86
CA SER A 258 26.28 9.13 12.19
C SER A 258 27.65 9.69 12.58
N SER A 259 28.59 8.81 12.91
CA SER A 259 30.01 9.16 13.09
C SER A 259 30.68 9.68 11.80
N LYS A 260 30.07 9.45 10.64
CA LYS A 260 30.46 9.99 9.33
C LYS A 260 29.28 10.70 8.70
N ALA A 261 29.19 12.02 8.89
CA ALA A 261 28.11 12.80 8.31
C ALA A 261 28.05 12.59 6.78
N GLY A 262 26.86 12.33 6.26
CA GLY A 262 26.69 12.02 4.85
C GLY A 262 25.31 11.49 4.49
N TRP A 263 25.15 11.14 3.21
CA TRP A 263 23.94 10.52 2.67
C TRP A 263 23.93 9.02 2.90
N TYR A 264 22.76 8.51 3.27
CA TYR A 264 22.47 7.09 3.46
C TYR A 264 21.20 6.72 2.73
N LEU A 265 21.19 5.54 2.10
CA LEU A 265 19.93 4.86 1.79
C LEU A 265 19.45 4.18 3.07
N MET A 266 18.46 4.78 3.72
CA MET A 266 17.84 4.24 4.93
C MET A 266 16.65 3.36 4.54
N ILE A 267 16.63 2.13 5.05
CA ILE A 267 15.58 1.14 4.80
C ILE A 267 15.04 0.67 6.15
N VAL A 268 13.74 0.77 6.37
CA VAL A 268 13.08 0.40 7.62
C VAL A 268 12.12 -0.76 7.35
N GLU A 269 12.47 -1.94 7.83
CA GLU A 269 11.59 -3.11 7.84
C GLU A 269 10.82 -3.15 9.17
N CYS A 270 9.49 -3.06 9.07
CA CYS A 270 8.59 -3.11 10.21
C CYS A 270 8.07 -4.54 10.39
N THR A 271 8.19 -5.09 11.59
CA THR A 271 7.59 -6.38 11.98
C THR A 271 6.76 -6.22 13.24
N VAL A 272 5.74 -7.06 13.40
CA VAL A 272 4.95 -7.12 14.64
C VAL A 272 5.47 -8.28 15.48
N GLU A 273 5.96 -8.00 16.68
CA GLU A 273 6.37 -8.99 17.67
C GLU A 273 5.54 -8.80 18.94
N GLY A 274 4.61 -9.74 19.19
CA GLY A 274 3.64 -9.62 20.27
C GLY A 274 2.73 -8.41 20.10
N ARG A 275 2.92 -7.38 20.95
CA ARG A 275 2.16 -6.12 20.92
C ARG A 275 2.98 -4.91 20.46
N ASP A 276 4.22 -5.14 20.06
CA ASP A 276 5.12 -4.07 19.63
C ASP A 276 5.37 -4.15 18.12
N VAL A 277 5.57 -2.99 17.50
CA VAL A 277 6.21 -2.90 16.20
C VAL A 277 7.73 -2.83 16.43
N LYS A 278 8.48 -3.72 15.80
CA LYS A 278 9.94 -3.69 15.76
C LYS A 278 10.40 -3.09 14.44
N TYR A 279 11.49 -2.33 14.51
CA TYR A 279 12.08 -1.63 13.37
C TYR A 279 13.49 -2.17 13.13
N ASN A 280 13.63 -3.05 12.13
CA ASN A 280 14.93 -3.50 11.64
C ASN A 280 15.39 -2.55 10.55
N VAL A 281 16.47 -1.81 10.77
CA VAL A 281 16.86 -0.67 9.93
C VAL A 281 18.20 -0.92 9.27
N SER A 282 18.24 -0.84 7.93
CA SER A 282 19.47 -0.88 7.16
C SER A 282 19.92 0.52 6.76
N PHE A 283 21.23 0.77 6.85
CA PHE A 283 21.86 2.00 6.38
C PHE A 283 22.90 1.65 5.31
N ASN A 284 22.55 1.90 4.06
CA ASN A 284 23.32 1.48 2.89
C ASN A 284 23.94 2.66 2.16
N ASN A 285 24.82 2.37 1.20
CA ASN A 285 25.36 3.37 0.28
C ASN A 285 24.19 4.08 -0.44
N PRO A 286 24.23 5.42 -0.56
CA PRO A 286 23.16 6.22 -1.16
C PRO A 286 23.16 6.14 -2.69
N ASN A 287 23.20 4.93 -3.24
CA ASN A 287 23.37 4.70 -4.67
C ASN A 287 22.04 4.89 -5.41
N VAL A 288 22.01 5.85 -6.33
CA VAL A 288 20.90 6.12 -7.25
C VAL A 288 21.37 5.82 -8.67
N TYR A 289 20.55 5.15 -9.48
CA TYR A 289 20.93 4.70 -10.82
C TYR A 289 19.95 5.21 -11.88
N LEU A 290 20.48 5.57 -13.04
CA LEU A 290 19.69 5.58 -14.28
C LEU A 290 19.43 4.13 -14.68
N GLN A 291 18.30 3.87 -15.32
CA GLN A 291 17.92 2.52 -15.67
C GLN A 291 17.21 2.42 -17.02
N GLY A 292 17.34 1.27 -17.68
CA GLY A 292 16.60 0.95 -18.89
C GLY A 292 17.07 1.71 -20.11
N LEU A 293 16.12 1.98 -21.01
CA LEU A 293 16.39 2.48 -22.35
C LEU A 293 17.10 3.84 -22.40
N CYS A 294 17.06 4.68 -21.35
CA CYS A 294 17.76 5.97 -21.33
C CYS A 294 19.26 5.85 -21.03
N THR A 295 19.71 4.70 -20.53
CA THR A 295 21.12 4.42 -20.22
C THR A 295 21.93 4.21 -21.50
N ALA A 296 23.25 4.36 -21.45
CA ALA A 296 24.11 4.15 -22.63
C ALA A 296 24.05 2.71 -23.17
N SER A 297 23.90 1.71 -22.29
CA SER A 297 23.75 0.31 -22.69
C SER A 297 22.33 -0.07 -23.13
N ALA A 298 21.34 0.80 -22.88
CA ALA A 298 19.91 0.49 -22.96
C ALA A 298 19.52 -0.78 -22.16
N GLY A 299 20.33 -1.14 -21.16
CA GLY A 299 20.20 -2.36 -20.36
C GLY A 299 19.42 -2.15 -19.07
N TRP A 300 19.23 -3.25 -18.33
CA TRP A 300 18.48 -3.29 -17.07
C TRP A 300 19.35 -3.61 -15.84
N ASP A 301 20.66 -3.70 -16.04
CA ASP A 301 21.62 -4.01 -14.98
C ASP A 301 22.00 -2.76 -14.19
N LEU A 302 22.12 -2.91 -12.87
CA LEU A 302 22.58 -1.85 -11.97
C LEU A 302 24.11 -1.81 -11.97
N ILE A 303 24.66 -1.08 -12.95
CA ILE A 303 26.10 -0.99 -13.19
C ILE A 303 26.68 0.37 -12.75
N PRO A 304 27.99 0.45 -12.43
CA PRO A 304 28.63 1.69 -12.01
C PRO A 304 28.49 2.86 -12.99
N GLU A 305 28.43 2.59 -14.29
CA GLU A 305 28.30 3.60 -15.35
C GLU A 305 26.98 4.37 -15.30
N ASN A 306 25.97 3.80 -14.64
CA ASN A 306 24.65 4.39 -14.48
C ASN A 306 24.47 5.12 -13.14
N LEU A 307 25.49 5.11 -12.27
CA LEU A 307 25.42 5.63 -10.91
C LEU A 307 25.47 7.17 -10.89
N PHE A 308 24.56 7.77 -10.12
CA PHE A 308 24.55 9.21 -9.86
C PHE A 308 25.70 9.60 -8.93
N THR A 309 26.25 10.80 -9.11
CA THR A 309 27.16 11.39 -8.12
C THR A 309 26.40 11.75 -6.86
N VAL A 310 27.01 11.53 -5.70
CA VAL A 310 26.42 11.83 -4.38
C VAL A 310 26.92 13.21 -3.91
N PRO A 311 26.04 14.16 -3.55
CA PRO A 311 26.46 15.46 -3.04
C PRO A 311 27.03 15.35 -1.61
N ALA A 312 27.89 16.29 -1.23
CA ALA A 312 28.51 16.28 0.11
C ALA A 312 27.63 16.91 1.21
N THR A 313 26.66 17.74 0.82
CA THR A 313 25.79 18.49 1.74
C THR A 313 24.35 17.99 1.68
N ALA A 314 23.57 18.27 2.72
CA ALA A 314 22.16 17.88 2.82
C ALA A 314 21.27 18.55 1.75
N ASP A 315 21.63 19.75 1.30
CA ASP A 315 20.91 20.54 0.30
C ASP A 315 21.45 20.37 -1.13
N GLY A 316 22.47 19.55 -1.33
CA GLY A 316 23.07 19.33 -2.63
C GLY A 316 22.26 18.40 -3.54
N GLU A 317 22.62 18.36 -4.82
CA GLU A 317 21.95 17.55 -5.83
C GLU A 317 22.73 16.27 -6.16
N PHE A 318 22.02 15.14 -6.23
CA PHE A 318 22.48 13.94 -6.91
C PHE A 318 22.38 14.18 -8.41
N VAL A 319 23.45 13.85 -9.15
CA VAL A 319 23.52 14.14 -10.59
C VAL A 319 23.80 12.88 -11.37
N SER A 320 22.95 12.57 -12.35
CA SER A 320 23.11 11.38 -13.18
C SER A 320 24.32 11.48 -14.11
N PRO A 321 24.82 10.34 -14.62
CA PRO A 321 25.52 10.30 -15.89
C PRO A 321 24.66 10.90 -17.01
N ALA A 322 25.28 11.28 -18.13
CA ALA A 322 24.52 11.76 -19.28
C ALA A 322 23.59 10.64 -19.79
N ILE A 323 22.36 11.00 -20.13
CA ILE A 323 21.43 10.13 -20.84
C ILE A 323 22.11 9.69 -22.15
N GLY A 324 22.26 8.38 -22.30
CA GLY A 324 23.02 7.79 -23.41
C GLY A 324 22.17 7.56 -24.66
N ASN A 325 20.86 7.36 -24.46
CA ASN A 325 19.91 7.10 -25.53
C ASN A 325 18.66 7.96 -25.34
N ALA A 326 18.17 8.58 -26.42
CA ALA A 326 16.97 9.40 -26.37
C ALA A 326 15.73 8.53 -26.10
N VAL A 327 14.88 8.97 -25.18
CA VAL A 327 13.60 8.35 -24.84
C VAL A 327 12.49 9.38 -25.00
N SER A 328 11.40 9.01 -25.68
CA SER A 328 10.37 9.97 -26.09
C SER A 328 9.41 10.37 -24.98
N GLY A 329 9.34 9.62 -23.88
CA GLY A 329 8.22 9.69 -22.95
C GLY A 329 6.92 9.21 -23.61
N GLY A 330 5.81 9.39 -22.91
CA GLY A 330 4.48 9.07 -23.43
C GLY A 330 3.43 8.85 -22.34
N PRO A 331 2.13 8.74 -22.68
CA PRO A 331 1.05 8.65 -21.71
C PRO A 331 0.93 7.30 -20.99
N SER A 332 1.63 6.24 -21.45
CA SER A 332 1.41 4.86 -21.03
C SER A 332 2.62 4.25 -20.32
N GLY A 333 2.39 3.26 -19.46
CA GLY A 333 3.45 2.60 -18.68
C GLY A 333 4.49 1.88 -19.53
N GLY A 334 4.11 1.45 -20.74
CA GLY A 334 4.97 0.80 -21.73
C GLY A 334 5.76 1.74 -22.63
N ASP A 335 5.55 3.06 -22.54
CA ASP A 335 6.30 4.02 -23.34
C ASP A 335 7.77 4.11 -22.86
N PRO A 336 8.74 4.38 -23.77
CA PRO A 336 10.11 4.62 -23.35
C PRO A 336 10.19 5.91 -22.55
N GLY A 337 10.98 5.91 -21.47
CA GLY A 337 11.16 7.10 -20.65
C GLY A 337 12.37 6.98 -19.74
N VAL A 338 12.74 8.09 -19.11
CA VAL A 338 13.77 8.12 -18.08
C VAL A 338 13.31 7.27 -16.89
N ARG A 339 14.15 6.33 -16.44
CA ARG A 339 13.88 5.48 -15.27
C ARG A 339 15.01 5.67 -14.27
N ILE A 340 14.64 5.79 -12.99
CA ILE A 340 15.56 6.06 -11.90
C ILE A 340 15.18 5.16 -10.74
N CYS A 341 16.17 4.59 -10.05
CA CYS A 341 15.90 3.76 -8.89
C CYS A 341 17.05 3.78 -7.88
N VAL A 342 16.75 3.30 -6.67
CA VAL A 342 17.74 2.83 -5.71
C VAL A 342 17.74 1.30 -5.67
N LYS A 343 18.77 0.69 -5.08
CA LYS A 343 18.80 -0.75 -4.85
C LYS A 343 18.41 -1.10 -3.42
N ILE A 344 17.26 -1.75 -3.27
CA ILE A 344 16.91 -2.49 -2.06
C ILE A 344 17.50 -3.91 -2.18
N PRO A 345 18.24 -4.42 -1.18
CA PRO A 345 18.79 -5.78 -1.22
C PRO A 345 17.72 -6.83 -1.51
N ASP A 346 18.09 -7.86 -2.28
CA ASP A 346 17.23 -9.00 -2.64
C ASP A 346 15.91 -8.66 -3.36
N MET A 347 15.79 -7.43 -3.88
CA MET A 347 14.59 -6.96 -4.57
C MET A 347 14.90 -6.40 -5.96
N ASP A 348 13.96 -6.56 -6.88
CA ASP A 348 14.09 -5.98 -8.21
C ASP A 348 14.09 -4.44 -8.15
N TRP A 349 14.88 -3.82 -9.02
CA TRP A 349 15.10 -2.37 -9.05
C TRP A 349 13.81 -1.54 -9.15
N TRP A 350 12.80 -2.05 -9.86
CA TRP A 350 11.54 -1.36 -10.11
C TRP A 350 10.67 -1.28 -8.85
N ARG A 351 10.98 -2.04 -7.79
CA ARG A 351 10.25 -1.94 -6.52
C ARG A 351 10.58 -0.68 -5.71
N SER A 352 11.66 -0.01 -6.08
CA SER A 352 12.18 1.22 -5.48
C SER A 352 12.59 2.22 -6.56
N GLU A 353 11.75 2.35 -7.59
CA GLU A 353 11.90 3.34 -8.66
C GLU A 353 11.10 4.62 -8.41
N PHE A 354 11.49 5.66 -9.11
CA PHE A 354 10.85 6.96 -9.10
C PHE A 354 11.18 7.74 -10.38
N ILE A 355 10.51 8.86 -10.57
CA ILE A 355 10.65 9.75 -11.73
C ILE A 355 10.51 11.21 -11.28
N VAL A 356 10.68 12.16 -12.20
CA VAL A 356 10.52 13.59 -11.92
C VAL A 356 9.30 14.13 -12.67
N TYR A 357 8.31 14.65 -11.93
CA TYR A 357 7.15 15.36 -12.49
C TYR A 357 7.10 16.78 -11.93
N ASP A 358 6.91 17.78 -12.80
CA ASP A 358 6.74 19.18 -12.40
C ASP A 358 7.76 19.66 -11.35
N LYS A 359 9.02 19.31 -11.60
CA LYS A 359 10.17 19.58 -10.73
C LYS A 359 10.16 18.90 -9.36
N LYS A 360 9.32 17.88 -9.17
CA LYS A 360 9.21 17.09 -7.93
C LYS A 360 9.58 15.63 -8.18
N ILE A 361 10.18 15.02 -7.17
CA ILE A 361 10.40 13.58 -7.17
C ILE A 361 9.05 12.90 -6.95
N ALA A 362 8.70 11.97 -7.83
CA ALA A 362 7.49 11.17 -7.74
C ALA A 362 7.91 9.72 -7.59
N TYR A 363 7.64 9.11 -6.43
CA TYR A 363 7.97 7.72 -6.17
C TYR A 363 6.88 6.78 -6.68
N ARG A 364 7.27 5.61 -7.21
CA ARG A 364 6.31 4.56 -7.56
C ARG A 364 5.56 4.05 -6.33
N GLY A 365 6.29 3.84 -5.23
CA GLY A 365 5.74 3.29 -3.99
C GLY A 365 5.01 1.96 -4.23
N THR A 366 3.79 1.84 -3.70
CA THR A 366 2.90 0.68 -3.92
C THR A 366 2.03 0.80 -5.18
N GLY A 367 2.21 1.85 -5.99
CA GLY A 367 1.44 2.11 -7.20
C GLY A 367 1.92 1.32 -8.42
N GLY A 368 1.12 1.38 -9.49
CA GLY A 368 1.46 0.80 -10.80
C GLY A 368 2.59 1.56 -11.52
N ASP A 369 2.78 1.26 -12.80
CA ASP A 369 3.75 1.98 -13.63
C ASP A 369 3.45 3.48 -13.67
N GLN A 370 4.49 4.28 -13.46
CA GLN A 370 4.36 5.74 -13.40
C GLN A 370 4.10 6.31 -14.79
N THR A 371 2.98 7.04 -14.91
CA THR A 371 2.52 7.68 -16.15
C THR A 371 2.20 9.16 -15.90
N PRO A 372 2.48 10.05 -16.86
CA PRO A 372 3.15 9.79 -18.14
C PRO A 372 4.63 9.46 -17.97
N ARG A 373 5.22 8.68 -18.87
CA ARG A 373 6.68 8.50 -18.94
C ARG A 373 7.35 9.80 -19.38
N VAL A 374 8.49 10.12 -18.77
CA VAL A 374 9.21 11.38 -19.00
C VAL A 374 10.27 11.21 -20.08
N ALA A 375 10.27 12.15 -21.03
CA ALA A 375 11.25 12.18 -22.11
C ALA A 375 12.66 12.56 -21.60
N GLY A 376 13.67 12.19 -22.37
CA GLY A 376 15.06 12.57 -22.11
C GLY A 376 15.87 12.52 -23.39
N ALA A 377 16.61 13.57 -23.68
CA ALA A 377 17.49 13.65 -24.83
C ALA A 377 18.92 13.23 -24.48
N VAL A 378 19.66 12.73 -25.47
CA VAL A 378 21.08 12.37 -25.31
C VAL A 378 21.86 13.58 -24.79
N GLY A 379 22.70 13.36 -23.79
CA GLY A 379 23.53 14.40 -23.18
C GLY A 379 22.88 15.10 -21.98
N GLN A 380 21.56 15.07 -21.85
CA GLN A 380 20.87 15.61 -20.68
C GLN A 380 21.20 14.81 -19.42
N LYS A 381 21.01 15.41 -18.25
CA LYS A 381 21.19 14.77 -16.95
C LYS A 381 19.99 15.00 -16.05
N VAL A 382 19.83 14.09 -15.10
CA VAL A 382 18.86 14.21 -14.01
C VAL A 382 19.56 14.76 -12.78
N TYR A 383 18.94 15.76 -12.16
CA TYR A 383 19.38 16.42 -10.94
C TYR A 383 18.31 16.19 -9.88
N LEU A 384 18.69 15.72 -8.69
CA LEU A 384 17.74 15.32 -7.64
C LEU A 384 18.18 15.87 -6.28
N ASN A 385 17.28 16.53 -5.57
CA ASN A 385 17.48 16.97 -4.19
C ASN A 385 16.46 16.29 -3.28
N PHE A 386 16.91 15.27 -2.55
CA PHE A 386 16.09 14.45 -1.64
C PHE A 386 15.80 15.12 -0.28
N THR A 387 16.36 16.30 -0.01
CA THR A 387 15.96 17.07 1.18
C THR A 387 14.77 17.98 0.84
N ASN A 388 14.78 18.56 -0.36
CA ASN A 388 13.71 19.43 -0.83
C ASN A 388 12.63 18.70 -1.64
N GLU A 389 12.81 17.39 -1.91
CA GLU A 389 11.93 16.56 -2.74
C GLU A 389 11.70 17.14 -4.15
N THR A 390 12.79 17.66 -4.74
CA THR A 390 12.78 18.28 -6.07
C THR A 390 13.71 17.57 -7.04
N GLY A 391 13.42 17.71 -8.33
CA GLY A 391 14.31 17.21 -9.37
C GLY A 391 14.12 17.91 -10.70
N GLU A 392 15.06 17.75 -11.62
CA GLU A 392 15.00 18.36 -12.95
C GLU A 392 15.78 17.51 -13.96
N ILE A 393 15.33 17.50 -15.21
CA ILE A 393 16.06 16.91 -16.34
C ILE A 393 16.46 18.06 -17.26
N LYS A 394 17.76 18.26 -17.48
CA LYS A 394 18.27 19.35 -18.32
C LYS A 394 19.49 18.95 -19.13
#